data_AF-A0A436FD83-F1
#
_entry.id   AF-A0A436FD83-F1
#
_cell.length_a   1.000
_cell.length_b   1.000
_cell.length_c   1.000
_cell.angle_alpha   90.00
_cell.angle_beta   90.00
_cell.angle_gamma   90.00
#
_symmetry.space_group_name_H-M   'P 1'
#
loop_
_entity.id
_entity.type
_entity.pdbx_description
1 polymer ?
#
loop_
_entity_poly.entity_id
_entity_poly.type
_entity_poly.pdbx_seq_one_letter_code
_entity_poly.pdbx_strand_id
1 'polypeptide(L)'
;VETALASLKPAAIVTATAFASGAEPGNETLFDRAGVPVFQVIVATTRRDIWESNQRGLAPADLAMHVVLPELDGRILAGAISFKGESEIDPALGHRAFANRPEPDRVAQVADRVAAFIRLQETPRAERKLAILMPDYPSAPGRTGYAVGLDVPSSVLAILHDLKGQDYGVEGIPETPRGLLDLLEASDTGLALDNYIAFSTELPTAAIAAVEAAWGKVEDETGLREAPPSVRPDISPSRGEIALSLPVSPTSSVAGEGGASKLPISPLEGEMSGRTEGGASRRSFPFRATTFGNVTIALAPDRGRSADRRADYHDPTLPPRHALIAFGLWLRKSLGVHALVHVGAHGTLEWLPGKTVALSENCFPEIVTGALPVVYPFIVSNPGEAAQAKRRIAAVTLGHLPPPLTGAGLDENQHKLERLVDEYAQA
;
A
#
# COMPACT_ATOMS: atom_id res chain seq x y z
N VAL A 1 -26.61 -23.73 11.68
CA VAL A 1 -25.68 -22.59 11.86
C VAL A 1 -26.39 -21.39 12.45
N GLU A 2 -27.57 -20.99 11.95
CA GLU A 2 -28.34 -19.85 12.50
C GLU A 2 -28.65 -19.98 14.00
N THR A 3 -29.05 -21.17 14.48
CA THR A 3 -29.21 -21.43 15.92
C THR A 3 -27.91 -21.20 16.71
N ALA A 4 -26.76 -21.57 16.14
CA ALA A 4 -25.46 -21.35 16.77
C ALA A 4 -25.11 -19.85 16.81
N LEU A 5 -25.36 -19.10 15.74
CA LEU A 5 -25.15 -17.64 15.73
C LEU A 5 -26.04 -16.93 16.76
N ALA A 6 -27.32 -17.29 16.82
CA ALA A 6 -28.27 -16.69 17.77
C ALA A 6 -27.91 -16.99 19.23
N SER A 7 -27.39 -18.20 19.51
CA SER A 7 -27.03 -18.63 20.87
C SER A 7 -25.66 -18.13 21.31
N LEU A 8 -24.64 -18.22 20.45
CA LEU A 8 -23.25 -17.88 20.78
C LEU A 8 -22.94 -16.39 20.65
N LYS A 9 -23.68 -15.66 19.79
CA LYS A 9 -23.46 -14.23 19.49
C LYS A 9 -21.97 -13.92 19.24
N PRO A 10 -21.33 -14.60 18.26
CA PRO A 10 -19.89 -14.48 18.08
C PRO A 10 -19.52 -13.06 17.65
N ALA A 11 -18.36 -12.56 18.09
CA ALA A 11 -17.83 -11.26 17.65
C ALA A 11 -17.31 -11.29 16.19
N ALA A 12 -16.92 -12.48 15.71
CA ALA A 12 -16.45 -12.71 14.35
C ALA A 12 -16.69 -14.17 13.92
N ILE A 13 -16.71 -14.43 12.62
CA ILE A 13 -16.80 -15.78 12.04
C ILE A 13 -15.50 -16.07 11.28
N VAL A 14 -14.90 -17.24 11.52
CA VAL A 14 -13.73 -17.72 10.76
C VAL A 14 -14.15 -18.93 9.92
N THR A 15 -14.12 -18.77 8.59
CA THR A 15 -14.48 -19.81 7.63
C THR A 15 -13.22 -20.48 7.09
N ALA A 16 -13.09 -21.78 7.32
CA ALA A 16 -12.09 -22.64 6.70
C ALA A 16 -12.63 -23.39 5.46
N THR A 17 -13.89 -23.16 5.11
CA THR A 17 -14.57 -23.78 3.96
C THR A 17 -14.25 -23.02 2.68
N ALA A 18 -13.59 -23.68 1.73
CA ALA A 18 -13.09 -23.12 0.47
C ALA A 18 -14.18 -22.93 -0.61
N PHE A 19 -15.39 -22.55 -0.20
CA PHE A 19 -16.56 -22.43 -1.07
C PHE A 19 -17.33 -21.16 -0.75
N ALA A 20 -17.95 -20.59 -1.78
CA ALA A 20 -18.94 -19.51 -1.63
C ALA A 20 -20.27 -20.05 -1.09
N SER A 21 -21.07 -19.18 -0.50
CA SER A 21 -22.41 -19.48 0.02
C SER A 21 -23.40 -19.84 -1.08
N GLY A 22 -23.12 -19.44 -2.33
CA GLY A 22 -23.95 -19.76 -3.50
C GLY A 22 -25.28 -19.03 -3.53
N ALA A 23 -25.42 -17.90 -2.81
CA ALA A 23 -26.63 -17.10 -2.87
C ALA A 23 -26.83 -16.49 -4.26
N GLU A 24 -28.07 -16.55 -4.76
CA GLU A 24 -28.51 -15.81 -5.95
C GLU A 24 -28.26 -14.29 -5.73
N PRO A 25 -27.88 -13.55 -6.79
CA PRO A 25 -27.71 -12.10 -6.69
C PRO A 25 -28.93 -11.41 -6.09
N GLY A 26 -28.74 -10.62 -5.03
CA GLY A 26 -29.80 -9.87 -4.35
C GLY A 26 -30.43 -10.58 -3.14
N ASN A 27 -30.05 -11.82 -2.83
CA ASN A 27 -30.46 -12.49 -1.59
C ASN A 27 -29.38 -12.34 -0.51
N GLU A 28 -29.81 -12.08 0.73
CA GLU A 28 -28.89 -12.07 1.87
C GLU A 28 -28.32 -13.47 2.13
N THR A 29 -27.00 -13.55 2.19
CA THR A 29 -26.28 -14.75 2.64
C THR A 29 -26.47 -14.92 4.15
N LEU A 30 -26.09 -16.10 4.65
CA LEU A 30 -25.95 -16.34 6.09
C LEU A 30 -25.01 -15.32 6.75
N PHE A 31 -23.98 -14.88 6.03
CA PHE A 31 -22.95 -13.97 6.52
C PHE A 31 -23.48 -12.55 6.67
N ASP A 32 -24.31 -12.09 5.72
CA ASP A 32 -24.95 -10.77 5.78
C ASP A 32 -25.84 -10.65 7.02
N ARG A 33 -26.65 -11.69 7.28
CA ARG A 33 -27.53 -11.74 8.46
C ARG A 33 -26.78 -11.86 9.79
N ALA A 34 -25.54 -12.35 9.78
CA ALA A 34 -24.76 -12.50 11.01
C ALA A 34 -24.34 -11.15 11.59
N GLY A 35 -24.20 -10.11 10.76
CA GLY A 35 -23.86 -8.74 11.20
C GLY A 35 -22.48 -8.59 11.82
N VAL A 36 -21.57 -9.54 11.58
CA VAL A 36 -20.21 -9.57 12.15
C VAL A 36 -19.16 -9.83 11.08
N PRO A 37 -17.90 -9.42 11.29
CA PRO A 37 -16.83 -9.70 10.32
C PRO A 37 -16.67 -11.20 10.05
N VAL A 38 -16.62 -11.55 8.77
CA VAL A 38 -16.41 -12.93 8.31
C VAL A 38 -15.04 -13.04 7.65
N PHE A 39 -14.20 -13.91 8.20
CA PHE A 39 -12.83 -14.11 7.79
C PHE A 39 -12.66 -15.42 7.03
N GLN A 40 -12.02 -15.38 5.86
CA GLN A 40 -11.59 -16.57 5.13
C GLN A 40 -10.15 -16.93 5.51
N VAL A 41 -9.96 -18.12 6.08
CA VAL A 41 -8.63 -18.71 6.27
C VAL A 41 -8.33 -19.72 5.16
N ILE A 42 -7.07 -19.80 4.73
CA ILE A 42 -6.64 -20.73 3.68
C ILE A 42 -6.06 -21.98 4.36
N VAL A 43 -6.70 -23.12 4.11
CA VAL A 43 -6.22 -24.46 4.47
C VAL A 43 -5.71 -25.09 3.17
N ALA A 44 -4.51 -24.69 2.75
CA ALA A 44 -4.05 -24.89 1.38
C ALA A 44 -3.85 -26.38 1.05
N THR A 45 -4.18 -26.75 -0.19
CA THR A 45 -3.75 -28.04 -0.77
C THR A 45 -2.35 -27.95 -1.39
N THR A 46 -1.88 -26.73 -1.62
CA THR A 46 -0.50 -26.39 -2.00
C THR A 46 0.48 -26.97 -0.99
N ARG A 47 1.57 -27.57 -1.47
CA ARG A 47 2.63 -28.09 -0.60
C ARG A 47 3.39 -26.94 0.06
N ARG A 48 3.84 -27.14 1.30
CA ARG A 48 4.60 -26.14 2.07
C ARG A 48 5.85 -25.69 1.32
N ASP A 49 6.69 -26.62 0.86
CA ASP A 49 7.95 -26.31 0.15
C ASP A 49 7.73 -25.53 -1.16
N ILE A 50 6.64 -25.82 -1.87
CA ILE A 50 6.21 -25.06 -3.05
C ILE A 50 5.75 -23.66 -2.66
N TRP A 51 4.93 -23.52 -1.61
CA TRP A 51 4.50 -22.21 -1.13
C TRP A 51 5.68 -21.34 -0.71
N GLU A 52 6.64 -21.90 0.02
CA GLU A 52 7.82 -21.20 0.54
C GLU A 52 8.68 -20.63 -0.59
N SER A 53 9.03 -21.47 -1.58
CA SER A 53 9.93 -21.11 -2.69
C SER A 53 9.27 -20.28 -3.81
N ASN A 54 7.94 -20.28 -3.91
CA ASN A 54 7.22 -19.63 -5.01
C ASN A 54 6.65 -18.25 -4.62
N GLN A 55 6.84 -17.25 -5.49
CA GLN A 55 6.28 -15.90 -5.31
C GLN A 55 4.76 -15.82 -5.54
N ARG A 56 4.17 -16.78 -6.26
CA ARG A 56 2.72 -16.84 -6.47
C ARG A 56 1.95 -17.20 -5.18
N GLY A 57 2.59 -17.85 -4.23
CA GLY A 57 1.97 -18.34 -3.00
C GLY A 57 1.14 -19.61 -3.21
N LEU A 58 -0.03 -19.50 -3.85
CA LEU A 58 -1.00 -20.61 -3.99
C LEU A 58 -1.03 -21.21 -5.40
N ALA A 59 -1.32 -22.52 -5.47
CA ALA A 59 -1.71 -23.18 -6.70
C ALA A 59 -3.02 -22.59 -7.26
N PRO A 60 -3.27 -22.66 -8.59
CA PRO A 60 -4.47 -22.08 -9.21
C PRO A 60 -5.79 -22.54 -8.59
N ALA A 61 -5.89 -23.82 -8.21
CA ALA A 61 -7.09 -24.37 -7.58
C ALA A 61 -7.34 -23.77 -6.19
N ASP A 62 -6.29 -23.66 -5.36
CA ASP A 62 -6.40 -23.03 -4.03
C ASP A 62 -6.75 -21.54 -4.14
N LEU A 63 -6.18 -20.83 -5.13
CA LEU A 63 -6.49 -19.43 -5.38
C LEU A 63 -7.99 -19.27 -5.72
N ALA A 64 -8.55 -20.11 -6.59
CA ALA A 64 -9.96 -20.05 -6.94
C ALA A 64 -10.85 -20.34 -5.71
N MET A 65 -10.58 -21.44 -5.01
CA MET A 65 -11.45 -21.95 -3.94
C MET A 65 -11.33 -21.16 -2.64
N HIS A 66 -10.13 -20.80 -2.21
CA HIS A 66 -9.91 -20.14 -0.92
C HIS A 66 -9.84 -18.62 -0.99
N VAL A 67 -9.78 -18.01 -2.18
CA VAL A 67 -9.64 -16.56 -2.33
C VAL A 67 -10.76 -16.00 -3.19
N VAL A 68 -10.82 -16.37 -4.48
CA VAL A 68 -11.73 -15.75 -5.44
C VAL A 68 -13.20 -16.00 -5.12
N LEU A 69 -13.59 -17.25 -4.85
CA LEU A 69 -15.00 -17.57 -4.53
C LEU A 69 -15.45 -16.92 -3.20
N PRO A 70 -14.68 -17.00 -2.09
CA PRO A 70 -15.02 -16.29 -0.85
C PRO A 70 -15.09 -14.77 -0.96
N GLU A 71 -14.35 -14.14 -1.89
CA GLU A 71 -14.44 -12.69 -2.14
C GLU A 71 -15.84 -12.29 -2.63
N LEU A 72 -16.56 -13.17 -3.33
CA LEU A 72 -17.93 -12.92 -3.79
C LEU A 72 -18.94 -12.88 -2.64
N ASP A 73 -18.66 -13.59 -1.54
CA ASP A 73 -19.44 -13.54 -0.30
C ASP A 73 -19.05 -12.35 0.60
N GLY A 74 -18.15 -11.46 0.15
CA GLY A 74 -17.67 -10.34 0.95
C GLY A 74 -16.75 -10.71 2.12
N ARG A 75 -16.21 -11.94 2.15
CA ARG A 75 -15.32 -12.39 3.24
C ARG A 75 -13.98 -11.67 3.20
N ILE A 76 -13.45 -11.37 4.38
CA ILE A 76 -12.13 -10.75 4.58
C ILE A 76 -11.07 -11.86 4.51
N LEU A 77 -10.10 -11.75 3.61
CA LEU A 77 -9.01 -12.72 3.54
C LEU A 77 -8.08 -12.58 4.76
N ALA A 78 -8.11 -13.58 5.65
CA ALA A 78 -7.29 -13.55 6.86
C ALA A 78 -5.87 -14.07 6.63
N GLY A 79 -5.66 -15.00 5.71
CA GLY A 79 -4.33 -15.56 5.44
C GLY A 79 -4.33 -17.09 5.44
N ALA A 80 -3.17 -17.68 5.14
CA ALA A 80 -3.02 -19.13 5.09
C ALA A 80 -2.54 -19.68 6.42
N ILE A 81 -3.28 -20.65 6.97
CA ILE A 81 -2.97 -21.23 8.29
C ILE A 81 -2.32 -22.61 8.21
N SER A 82 -2.40 -23.26 7.05
CA SER A 82 -1.83 -24.59 6.85
C SER A 82 -1.49 -24.87 5.39
N PHE A 83 -0.55 -25.79 5.18
CA PHE A 83 -0.14 -26.29 3.88
C PHE A 83 -0.01 -27.82 3.89
N LYS A 84 -0.04 -28.45 2.70
CA LYS A 84 0.25 -29.88 2.58
C LYS A 84 1.73 -30.15 2.89
N GLY A 85 1.97 -31.06 3.82
CA GLY A 85 3.30 -31.54 4.18
C GLY A 85 3.29 -33.03 4.47
N GLU A 86 4.46 -33.65 4.53
CA GLU A 86 4.59 -35.06 4.89
C GLU A 86 4.18 -35.28 6.36
N SER A 87 3.46 -36.37 6.59
CA SER A 87 3.20 -36.87 7.93
C SER A 87 4.45 -37.54 8.49
N GLU A 88 4.47 -37.72 9.81
CA GLU A 88 5.39 -38.69 10.39
C GLU A 88 5.09 -40.08 9.81
N ILE A 89 6.11 -40.94 9.78
CA ILE A 89 5.92 -42.33 9.34
C ILE A 89 5.02 -43.00 10.36
N ASP A 90 3.85 -43.42 9.92
CA ASP A 90 2.98 -44.27 10.73
C ASP A 90 3.57 -45.70 10.71
N PRO A 91 4.01 -46.24 11.86
CA PRO A 91 4.62 -47.57 11.92
C PRO A 91 3.69 -48.70 11.45
N ALA A 92 2.37 -48.49 11.51
CA ALA A 92 1.37 -49.46 11.06
C ALA A 92 1.08 -49.36 9.55
N LEU A 93 1.21 -48.18 8.94
CA LEU A 93 0.93 -47.96 7.51
C LEU A 93 2.15 -48.13 6.61
N GLY A 94 3.37 -48.08 7.15
CA GLY A 94 4.61 -48.33 6.42
C GLY A 94 4.96 -47.30 5.33
N HIS A 95 4.24 -46.16 5.27
CA HIS A 95 4.50 -45.07 4.32
C HIS A 95 4.26 -43.69 4.97
N ARG A 96 4.79 -42.64 4.33
CA ARG A 96 4.48 -41.24 4.69
C ARG A 96 3.22 -40.78 3.96
N ALA A 97 2.22 -40.32 4.69
CA ALA A 97 1.03 -39.69 4.10
C ALA A 97 1.25 -38.18 3.93
N PHE A 98 0.41 -37.52 3.12
CA PHE A 98 0.40 -36.05 3.03
C PHE A 98 -0.81 -35.47 3.77
N ALA A 99 -0.56 -34.76 4.85
CA ALA A 99 -1.57 -34.12 5.68
C ALA A 99 -1.46 -32.59 5.61
N ASN A 100 -2.56 -31.89 5.92
CA ASN A 100 -2.48 -30.46 6.13
C ASN A 100 -1.80 -30.20 7.47
N ARG A 101 -0.68 -29.46 7.47
CA ARG A 101 0.10 -29.13 8.66
C ARG A 101 -0.04 -27.64 8.94
N PRO A 102 -0.32 -27.23 10.20
CA PRO A 102 -0.40 -25.82 10.54
C PRO A 102 0.97 -25.15 10.33
N GLU A 103 0.95 -23.90 9.88
CA GLU A 103 2.13 -23.04 9.79
C GLU A 103 2.05 -22.03 10.97
N PRO A 104 2.80 -22.26 12.08
CA PRO A 104 2.51 -21.61 13.36
C PRO A 104 2.56 -20.08 13.32
N ASP A 105 3.53 -19.50 12.62
CA ASP A 105 3.68 -18.04 12.54
C ASP A 105 2.53 -17.40 11.75
N ARG A 106 2.03 -18.10 10.71
CA ARG A 106 0.83 -17.66 9.99
C ARG A 106 -0.45 -17.80 10.81
N VAL A 107 -0.57 -18.86 11.61
CA VAL A 107 -1.71 -19.02 12.55
C VAL A 107 -1.73 -17.85 13.53
N ALA A 108 -0.57 -17.47 14.08
CA ALA A 108 -0.44 -16.32 14.97
C ALA A 108 -0.87 -15.02 14.27
N GLN A 109 -0.38 -14.77 13.04
CA GLN A 109 -0.76 -13.56 12.30
C GLN A 109 -2.25 -13.47 11.99
N VAL A 110 -2.90 -14.59 11.65
CA VAL A 110 -4.35 -14.65 11.44
C VAL A 110 -5.10 -14.34 12.73
N ALA A 111 -4.65 -14.92 13.86
CA ALA A 111 -5.24 -14.65 15.16
C ALA A 111 -5.08 -13.16 15.55
N ASP A 112 -3.92 -12.57 15.34
CA ASP A 112 -3.66 -11.15 15.59
C ASP A 112 -4.57 -10.25 14.75
N ARG A 113 -4.80 -10.59 13.48
CA ARG A 113 -5.73 -9.85 12.61
C ARG A 113 -7.15 -9.90 13.13
N VAL A 114 -7.65 -11.09 13.48
CA VAL A 114 -9.00 -11.24 14.04
C VAL A 114 -9.11 -10.48 15.36
N ALA A 115 -8.11 -10.58 16.23
CA ALA A 115 -8.06 -9.85 17.49
C ALA A 115 -8.04 -8.32 17.28
N ALA A 116 -7.36 -7.81 16.26
CA ALA A 116 -7.33 -6.39 15.95
C ALA A 116 -8.71 -5.87 15.48
N PHE A 117 -9.45 -6.65 14.71
CA PHE A 117 -10.84 -6.34 14.35
C PHE A 117 -11.76 -6.33 15.57
N ILE A 118 -11.63 -7.31 16.47
CA ILE A 118 -12.41 -7.38 17.71
C ILE A 118 -12.06 -6.19 18.61
N ARG A 119 -10.77 -5.86 18.77
CA ARG A 119 -10.32 -4.66 19.49
C ARG A 119 -10.97 -3.39 18.93
N LEU A 120 -11.00 -3.23 17.60
CA LEU A 120 -11.66 -2.09 16.96
C LEU A 120 -13.16 -2.07 17.28
N GLN A 121 -13.83 -3.22 17.25
CA GLN A 121 -15.26 -3.35 17.55
C GLN A 121 -15.57 -2.98 19.00
N GLU A 122 -14.79 -3.48 19.95
CA GLU A 122 -14.97 -3.29 21.40
C GLU A 122 -14.57 -1.88 21.88
N THR A 123 -13.64 -1.23 21.21
CA THR A 123 -13.20 0.13 21.58
C THR A 123 -14.34 1.13 21.34
N PRO A 124 -14.74 1.94 22.36
CA PRO A 124 -15.74 3.00 22.20
C PRO A 124 -15.36 3.96 21.07
N ARG A 125 -16.33 4.42 20.27
CA ARG A 125 -16.06 5.27 19.09
C ARG A 125 -15.22 6.50 19.42
N ALA A 126 -15.49 7.15 20.56
CA ALA A 126 -14.75 8.31 21.04
C ALA A 126 -13.25 8.02 21.27
N GLU A 127 -12.89 6.78 21.62
CA GLU A 127 -11.52 6.34 21.93
C GLU A 127 -10.82 5.67 20.74
N ARG A 128 -11.54 5.43 19.62
CA ARG A 128 -10.97 4.80 18.43
C ARG A 128 -9.97 5.72 17.75
N LYS A 129 -8.70 5.38 17.92
CA LYS A 129 -7.58 5.89 17.12
C LYS A 129 -7.58 5.36 15.69
N LEU A 130 -7.58 6.23 14.69
CA LEU A 130 -7.54 5.87 13.26
C LEU A 130 -6.36 6.56 12.57
N ALA A 131 -5.80 5.93 11.54
CA ALA A 131 -4.91 6.62 10.61
C ALA A 131 -5.52 6.62 9.19
N ILE A 132 -5.64 7.80 8.60
CA ILE A 132 -6.09 8.00 7.22
C ILE A 132 -4.84 8.23 6.35
N LEU A 133 -4.62 7.33 5.40
CA LEU A 133 -3.50 7.41 4.47
C LEU A 133 -3.95 8.06 3.16
N MET A 134 -3.34 9.20 2.84
CA MET A 134 -3.47 9.85 1.54
C MET A 134 -2.43 9.28 0.57
N PRO A 135 -2.78 9.12 -0.72
CA PRO A 135 -1.86 8.60 -1.71
C PRO A 135 -0.85 9.68 -2.08
N ASP A 136 0.39 9.28 -2.17
CA ASP A 136 1.46 10.07 -2.79
C ASP A 136 2.16 9.16 -3.80
N TYR A 137 1.43 8.74 -4.84
CA TYR A 137 2.03 7.94 -5.91
C TYR A 137 2.88 8.85 -6.82
N PRO A 138 3.99 8.36 -7.41
CA PRO A 138 4.77 9.08 -8.41
C PRO A 138 3.87 9.73 -9.47
N SER A 139 3.79 11.06 -9.41
CA SER A 139 2.91 11.85 -10.26
C SER A 139 3.53 13.23 -10.52
N ALA A 140 2.99 13.93 -11.52
CA ALA A 140 3.45 15.27 -11.84
C ALA A 140 3.33 16.21 -10.63
N PRO A 141 4.20 17.24 -10.53
CA PRO A 141 4.13 18.20 -9.44
C PRO A 141 2.73 18.79 -9.24
N GLY A 142 2.33 18.97 -7.98
CA GLY A 142 1.03 19.50 -7.59
C GLY A 142 -0.09 18.46 -7.44
N ARG A 143 0.22 17.16 -7.56
CA ARG A 143 -0.75 16.06 -7.46
C ARG A 143 -0.67 15.26 -6.16
N THR A 144 -0.22 15.88 -5.06
CA THR A 144 -0.26 15.27 -3.72
C THR A 144 -1.70 14.90 -3.36
N GLY A 145 -1.93 13.67 -2.90
CA GLY A 145 -3.29 13.20 -2.64
C GLY A 145 -4.10 12.94 -3.92
N TYR A 146 -3.48 12.81 -5.09
CA TYR A 146 -4.23 12.45 -6.29
C TYR A 146 -4.63 10.98 -6.28
N ALA A 147 -5.90 10.72 -6.58
CA ALA A 147 -6.41 9.38 -6.86
C ALA A 147 -7.31 9.40 -8.10
N VAL A 148 -7.39 8.26 -8.78
CA VAL A 148 -8.25 8.12 -9.98
C VAL A 148 -9.71 8.36 -9.59
N GLY A 149 -10.29 9.41 -10.16
CA GLY A 149 -11.71 9.71 -10.02
C GLY A 149 -12.17 10.14 -8.63
N LEU A 150 -11.24 10.59 -7.77
CA LEU A 150 -11.55 11.01 -6.41
C LEU A 150 -10.72 12.25 -6.02
N ASP A 151 -11.40 13.27 -5.50
CA ASP A 151 -10.74 14.39 -4.81
C ASP A 151 -10.40 13.95 -3.38
N VAL A 152 -9.19 13.44 -3.16
CA VAL A 152 -8.82 12.86 -1.86
C VAL A 152 -8.80 13.90 -0.75
N PRO A 153 -8.14 15.07 -0.88
CA PRO A 153 -8.19 16.08 0.18
C PRO A 153 -9.61 16.45 0.61
N SER A 154 -10.53 16.69 -0.34
CA SER A 154 -11.92 17.00 -0.02
C SER A 154 -12.66 15.80 0.58
N SER A 155 -12.41 14.59 0.07
CA SER A 155 -13.00 13.35 0.61
C SER A 155 -12.54 13.07 2.04
N VAL A 156 -11.27 13.35 2.34
CA VAL A 156 -10.70 13.20 3.69
C VAL A 156 -11.39 14.16 4.66
N LEU A 157 -11.64 15.42 4.28
CA LEU A 157 -12.43 16.35 5.12
C LEU A 157 -13.85 15.85 5.36
N ALA A 158 -14.52 15.34 4.31
CA ALA A 158 -15.84 14.74 4.46
C ALA A 158 -15.82 13.55 5.44
N ILE A 159 -14.83 12.66 5.32
CA ILE A 159 -14.64 11.54 6.26
C ILE A 159 -14.44 12.04 7.70
N LEU A 160 -13.64 13.08 7.93
CA LEU A 160 -13.45 13.64 9.28
C LEU A 160 -14.76 14.18 9.87
N HIS A 161 -15.56 14.89 9.07
CA HIS A 161 -16.87 15.39 9.49
C HIS A 161 -17.85 14.26 9.79
N ASP A 162 -17.90 13.23 8.94
CA ASP A 162 -18.75 12.06 9.14
C ASP A 162 -18.36 11.30 10.41
N LEU A 163 -17.05 11.08 10.64
CA LEU A 163 -16.54 10.45 11.85
C LEU A 163 -16.91 11.27 13.10
N LYS A 164 -16.75 12.59 13.05
CA LYS A 164 -17.16 13.48 14.14
C LYS A 164 -18.66 13.37 14.44
N GLY A 165 -19.49 13.34 13.40
CA GLY A 165 -20.94 13.15 13.53
C GLY A 165 -21.36 11.77 14.05
N GLN A 166 -20.44 10.80 14.08
CA GLN A 166 -20.64 9.45 14.60
C GLN A 166 -19.96 9.22 15.95
N ASP A 167 -19.67 10.30 16.70
CA ASP A 167 -19.07 10.30 18.05
C ASP A 167 -17.62 9.79 18.12
N TYR A 168 -16.88 9.85 17.01
CA TYR A 168 -15.43 9.68 17.06
C TYR A 168 -14.79 10.95 17.63
N GLY A 169 -13.69 10.79 18.39
CA GLY A 169 -12.92 11.90 18.94
C GLY A 169 -12.17 12.66 17.84
N VAL A 170 -12.85 13.52 17.09
CA VAL A 170 -12.28 14.33 16.00
C VAL A 170 -12.38 15.81 16.33
N GLU A 171 -11.24 16.49 16.32
CA GLU A 171 -11.11 17.89 16.72
C GLU A 171 -10.27 18.69 15.72
N GLY A 172 -10.47 20.00 15.63
CA GLY A 172 -9.60 20.88 14.83
C GLY A 172 -9.61 20.63 13.32
N ILE A 173 -10.70 20.10 12.74
CA ILE A 173 -10.82 19.86 11.30
C ILE A 173 -10.58 21.18 10.53
N PRO A 174 -9.65 21.22 9.55
CA PRO A 174 -9.37 22.44 8.80
C PRO A 174 -10.52 22.75 7.84
N GLU A 175 -10.75 24.04 7.58
CA GLU A 175 -11.88 24.50 6.76
C GLU A 175 -11.74 24.18 5.28
N THR A 176 -10.49 24.01 4.78
CA THR A 176 -10.22 23.83 3.36
C THR A 176 -9.26 22.68 3.08
N PRO A 177 -9.37 22.03 1.92
CA PRO A 177 -8.40 21.04 1.45
C PRO A 177 -6.96 21.56 1.44
N ARG A 178 -6.78 22.84 1.09
CA ARG A 178 -5.45 23.47 1.09
C ARG A 178 -4.89 23.59 2.51
N GLY A 179 -5.71 23.99 3.47
CA GLY A 179 -5.31 24.06 4.88
C GLY A 179 -4.90 22.70 5.44
N LEU A 180 -5.57 21.61 5.03
CA LEU A 180 -5.15 20.25 5.37
C LEU A 180 -3.74 19.93 4.83
N LEU A 181 -3.47 20.23 3.56
CA LEU A 181 -2.17 19.98 2.95
C LEU A 181 -1.06 20.82 3.60
N ASP A 182 -1.34 22.10 3.92
CA ASP A 182 -0.37 22.97 4.58
C ASP A 182 0.00 22.45 6.00
N LEU A 183 -0.97 21.89 6.74
CA LEU A 183 -0.73 21.25 8.04
C LEU A 183 0.13 19.98 7.92
N LEU A 184 -0.07 19.17 6.87
CA LEU A 184 0.76 17.98 6.60
C LEU A 184 2.22 18.36 6.31
N GLU A 185 2.43 19.46 5.59
CA GLU A 185 3.77 19.97 5.25
C GLU A 185 4.45 20.68 6.43
N ALA A 186 3.69 21.23 7.38
CA ALA A 186 4.26 21.90 8.57
C ALA A 186 4.61 20.96 9.73
N SER A 187 4.19 19.69 9.69
CA SER A 187 4.30 18.78 10.84
C SER A 187 5.74 18.36 11.18
N ASP A 188 6.04 18.26 12.48
CA ASP A 188 7.31 17.73 13.01
C ASP A 188 7.14 16.32 13.63
N THR A 189 6.11 15.59 13.21
CA THR A 189 5.84 14.25 13.72
C THR A 189 6.81 13.23 13.13
N GLY A 190 7.15 12.19 13.89
CA GLY A 190 8.08 11.16 13.41
C GLY A 190 8.32 10.02 14.39
N LEU A 191 9.23 9.12 14.03
CA LEU A 191 9.72 8.04 14.88
C LEU A 191 11.20 8.25 15.22
N ALA A 192 11.53 8.32 16.51
CA ALA A 192 12.92 8.37 16.95
C ALA A 192 13.67 7.10 16.53
N LEU A 193 14.95 7.23 16.16
CA LEU A 193 15.79 6.10 15.72
C LEU A 193 15.84 4.99 16.78
N ASP A 194 15.99 5.34 18.06
CA ASP A 194 16.04 4.35 19.15
C ASP A 194 14.75 3.52 19.23
N ASN A 195 13.59 4.16 19.02
CA ASN A 195 12.30 3.48 18.98
C ASN A 195 12.20 2.58 17.74
N TYR A 196 12.70 3.03 16.58
CA TYR A 196 12.76 2.19 15.39
C TYR A 196 13.59 0.93 15.63
N ILE A 197 14.79 1.07 16.17
CA ILE A 197 15.69 -0.05 16.48
C ILE A 197 15.03 -1.01 17.47
N ALA A 198 14.41 -0.49 18.53
CA ALA A 198 13.71 -1.31 19.51
C ALA A 198 12.55 -2.08 18.86
N PHE A 199 11.73 -1.41 18.06
CA PHE A 199 10.57 -2.03 17.41
C PHE A 199 10.92 -2.99 16.29
N SER A 200 12.06 -2.79 15.60
CA SER A 200 12.52 -3.64 14.51
C SER A 200 13.06 -4.99 14.99
N THR A 201 13.34 -5.15 16.29
CA THR A 201 13.77 -6.45 16.86
C THR A 201 12.71 -7.56 16.75
N GLU A 202 11.43 -7.19 16.63
CA GLU A 202 10.33 -8.12 16.41
C GLU A 202 10.09 -8.45 14.94
N LEU A 203 10.81 -7.80 14.01
CA LEU A 203 10.67 -8.05 12.58
C LEU A 203 11.55 -9.22 12.13
N PRO A 204 11.15 -9.95 11.07
CA PRO A 204 11.95 -11.06 10.55
C PRO A 204 13.35 -10.62 10.14
N THR A 205 14.37 -11.31 10.64
CA THR A 205 15.78 -10.98 10.39
C THR A 205 16.12 -10.99 8.89
N ALA A 206 15.54 -11.92 8.13
CA ALA A 206 15.75 -12.01 6.69
C ALA A 206 15.22 -10.77 5.94
N ALA A 207 14.09 -10.20 6.39
CA ALA A 207 13.54 -8.99 5.79
C ALA A 207 14.40 -7.75 6.12
N ILE A 208 14.86 -7.62 7.36
CA ILE A 208 15.77 -6.53 7.75
C ILE A 208 17.10 -6.62 6.98
N ALA A 209 17.68 -7.81 6.87
CA ALA A 209 18.90 -8.01 6.09
C ALA A 209 18.72 -7.65 4.60
N ALA A 210 17.56 -7.93 4.02
CA ALA A 210 17.24 -7.53 2.64
C ALA A 210 17.15 -6.00 2.48
N VAL A 211 16.57 -5.30 3.46
CA VAL A 211 16.49 -3.84 3.48
C VAL A 211 17.89 -3.25 3.61
N GLU A 212 18.71 -3.75 4.55
CA GLU A 212 20.07 -3.26 4.75
C GLU A 212 20.97 -3.51 3.52
N ALA A 213 20.80 -4.66 2.85
CA ALA A 213 21.53 -4.97 1.63
C ALA A 213 21.17 -4.02 0.47
N ALA A 214 19.93 -3.53 0.42
CA ALA A 214 19.46 -2.61 -0.62
C ALA A 214 19.78 -1.15 -0.31
N TRP A 215 19.71 -0.74 0.96
CA TRP A 215 19.67 0.67 1.36
C TRP A 215 20.80 1.11 2.31
N GLY A 216 21.64 0.19 2.78
CA GLY A 216 22.69 0.50 3.76
C GLY A 216 22.15 0.42 5.19
N LYS A 217 22.83 1.10 6.12
CA LYS A 217 22.42 1.03 7.53
C LYS A 217 21.31 2.03 7.83
N VAL A 218 20.52 1.72 8.85
CA VAL A 218 19.42 2.60 9.30
C VAL A 218 19.89 4.03 9.61
N GLU A 219 21.10 4.20 10.18
CA GLU A 219 21.64 5.50 10.53
C GLU A 219 21.81 6.42 9.32
N ASP A 220 22.01 5.85 8.14
CA ASP A 220 22.24 6.57 6.89
C ASP A 220 20.95 7.22 6.34
N GLU A 221 19.77 6.78 6.81
CA GLU A 221 18.46 7.31 6.39
C GLU A 221 17.84 8.32 7.38
N THR A 222 18.43 8.50 8.57
CA THR A 222 17.85 9.35 9.61
C THR A 222 18.00 10.84 9.33
N GLY A 223 16.96 11.63 9.63
CA GLY A 223 16.95 13.09 9.44
C GLY A 223 16.61 13.55 8.01
N LEU A 224 16.39 12.63 7.07
CA LEU A 224 15.89 12.95 5.73
C LEU A 224 14.37 13.14 5.78
N ARG A 225 13.91 14.39 5.84
CA ARG A 225 12.52 14.72 5.50
C ARG A 225 12.42 14.82 3.98
N GLU A 226 11.76 13.85 3.36
CA GLU A 226 11.51 13.88 1.93
C GLU A 226 10.62 15.09 1.61
N ALA A 227 11.15 16.02 0.83
CA ALA A 227 10.39 17.16 0.34
C ALA A 227 9.29 16.64 -0.60
N PRO A 228 8.07 17.21 -0.55
CA PRO A 228 7.01 16.79 -1.45
C PRO A 228 7.48 16.87 -2.92
N PRO A 229 7.19 15.85 -3.74
CA PRO A 229 7.53 15.83 -5.17
C PRO A 229 6.96 17.03 -5.93
N SER A 230 5.89 17.65 -5.42
CA SER A 230 5.26 18.85 -5.98
C SER A 230 6.13 20.11 -5.98
N VAL A 231 7.30 20.08 -5.34
CA VAL A 231 8.21 21.23 -5.21
C VAL A 231 9.56 20.99 -5.88
N ARG A 232 9.81 19.82 -6.47
CA ARG A 232 11.09 19.54 -7.16
C ARG A 232 10.95 19.60 -8.69
N PRO A 233 11.85 20.31 -9.40
CA PRO A 233 11.85 20.30 -10.86
C PRO A 233 12.16 18.90 -11.38
N ASP A 234 11.41 18.46 -12.38
CA ASP A 234 11.57 17.18 -13.05
C ASP A 234 12.95 17.13 -13.74
N ILE A 235 13.79 16.16 -13.37
CA ILE A 235 14.97 15.82 -14.18
C ILE A 235 14.45 14.92 -15.29
N SER A 236 14.03 15.54 -16.38
CA SER A 236 13.56 14.86 -17.58
C SER A 236 14.66 13.92 -18.10
N PRO A 237 14.42 12.60 -18.24
CA PRO A 237 15.34 11.75 -18.99
C PRO A 237 15.20 12.09 -20.47
N SER A 238 16.20 12.77 -21.01
CA SER A 238 16.36 13.01 -22.44
C SER A 238 16.54 11.68 -23.17
N ARG A 239 15.43 11.07 -23.61
CA ARG A 239 15.36 10.15 -24.78
C ARG A 239 13.92 9.70 -25.02
N GLY A 240 13.15 10.58 -25.64
CA GLY A 240 11.94 10.22 -26.38
C GLY A 240 12.22 10.34 -27.86
N GLU A 241 12.82 9.33 -28.49
CA GLU A 241 12.82 9.20 -29.94
C GLU A 241 12.37 7.78 -30.30
N ILE A 242 11.11 7.69 -30.75
CA ILE A 242 10.61 6.57 -31.53
C ILE A 242 11.27 6.71 -32.90
N ALA A 243 12.36 5.97 -33.13
CA ALA A 243 12.99 5.86 -34.43
C ALA A 243 12.59 4.53 -35.09
N LEU A 244 11.85 4.64 -36.18
CA LEU A 244 11.46 3.56 -37.08
C LEU A 244 12.69 3.04 -37.85
N SER A 245 12.89 1.72 -37.80
CA SER A 245 13.53 0.84 -38.80
C SER A 245 14.86 1.26 -39.47
N LEU A 246 15.91 0.49 -39.17
CA LEU A 246 17.15 0.30 -39.96
C LEU A 246 16.83 -0.41 -41.30
N PRO A 247 17.60 -0.20 -42.40
CA PRO A 247 18.90 -0.87 -42.53
C PRO A 247 20.02 -0.17 -43.34
N VAL A 248 21.21 -0.76 -43.19
CA VAL A 248 22.39 -0.77 -44.10
C VAL A 248 23.57 0.18 -43.78
N SER A 249 24.69 -0.43 -43.36
CA SER A 249 26.09 0.06 -43.31
C SER A 249 26.70 0.13 -44.75
N PRO A 250 27.94 0.64 -45.04
CA PRO A 250 29.13 0.66 -44.16
C PRO A 250 30.22 1.74 -44.39
N THR A 251 31.29 1.66 -43.57
CA THR A 251 32.68 2.20 -43.77
C THR A 251 32.85 3.72 -43.74
N SER A 252 33.94 4.36 -43.29
CA SER A 252 35.24 4.02 -42.68
C SER A 252 35.86 5.33 -42.15
N SER A 253 36.79 5.19 -41.21
CA SER A 253 37.83 6.13 -40.73
C SER A 253 38.25 7.29 -41.65
N VAL A 254 38.61 8.45 -41.07
CA VAL A 254 40.00 8.98 -40.94
C VAL A 254 39.98 10.41 -40.33
N ALA A 255 41.03 10.69 -39.55
CA ALA A 255 41.37 11.86 -38.77
C ALA A 255 41.58 13.19 -39.53
N GLY A 256 41.65 14.29 -38.77
CA GLY A 256 42.58 15.38 -39.07
C GLY A 256 42.14 16.81 -38.70
N GLU A 257 42.82 17.37 -37.67
CA GLU A 257 43.11 18.81 -37.46
C GLU A 257 41.93 19.72 -37.09
N GLY A 258 42.04 20.71 -36.20
CA GLY A 258 43.16 21.39 -35.56
C GLY A 258 42.66 22.81 -35.25
N GLY A 259 42.84 23.31 -34.03
CA GLY A 259 42.41 24.67 -33.68
C GLY A 259 42.33 24.96 -32.19
N ALA A 260 43.47 25.28 -31.60
CA ALA A 260 43.57 25.75 -30.22
C ALA A 260 43.18 27.23 -30.08
N SER A 261 42.38 27.57 -29.06
CA SER A 261 42.77 28.43 -27.93
C SER A 261 41.57 29.15 -27.31
N LYS A 262 41.40 28.98 -26.00
CA LYS A 262 41.28 30.05 -24.97
C LYS A 262 40.88 29.40 -23.62
N LEU A 263 41.88 29.15 -22.79
CA LEU A 263 41.78 29.13 -21.32
C LEU A 263 41.79 30.58 -20.80
N PRO A 264 41.67 30.87 -19.48
CA PRO A 264 41.24 30.07 -18.32
C PRO A 264 40.02 30.75 -17.63
N ILE A 265 39.43 30.23 -16.55
CA ILE A 265 39.72 30.63 -15.15
C ILE A 265 38.81 29.77 -14.26
N SER A 266 39.42 28.95 -13.39
CA SER A 266 38.79 28.49 -12.14
C SER A 266 39.16 29.47 -11.02
N PRO A 267 38.27 29.66 -10.04
CA PRO A 267 38.67 29.77 -8.64
C PRO A 267 38.10 28.55 -7.89
N LEU A 268 38.96 27.70 -7.33
CA LEU A 268 39.60 27.80 -6.02
C LEU A 268 38.61 27.71 -4.86
N GLU A 269 38.72 26.56 -4.19
CA GLU A 269 38.12 26.21 -2.91
C GLU A 269 38.41 27.27 -1.84
N GLY A 270 37.35 27.62 -1.13
CA GLY A 270 37.28 28.42 0.10
C GLY A 270 35.79 28.48 0.46
N GLU A 271 35.32 28.25 1.67
CA GLU A 271 35.95 28.27 2.98
C GLU A 271 35.18 27.28 3.86
N MET A 272 35.90 26.50 4.68
CA MET A 272 35.30 25.85 5.84
C MET A 272 34.97 26.93 6.89
N SER A 273 33.71 27.34 6.94
CA SER A 273 33.09 27.89 8.15
C SER A 273 32.48 26.70 8.88
N GLY A 274 32.98 26.24 10.02
CA GLY A 274 32.93 26.96 11.28
C GLY A 274 31.96 26.20 12.19
N ARG A 275 32.49 25.42 13.14
CA ARG A 275 31.70 24.70 14.15
C ARG A 275 30.91 25.68 15.03
N THR A 276 29.60 25.45 15.11
CA THR A 276 28.70 25.52 16.30
C THR A 276 27.35 24.99 15.79
N GLU A 277 26.72 23.92 16.28
CA GLU A 277 26.37 23.66 17.68
C GLU A 277 26.33 22.15 17.96
N GLY A 278 26.86 21.75 19.11
CA GLY A 278 26.65 20.43 19.70
C GLY A 278 25.26 20.32 20.30
N GLY A 279 24.21 20.42 19.48
CA GLY A 279 22.92 19.83 19.81
C GLY A 279 22.98 18.38 19.36
N ALA A 280 22.76 17.42 20.27
CA ALA A 280 22.49 16.05 19.84
C ALA A 280 21.22 16.09 18.96
N SER A 281 21.40 16.19 17.64
CA SER A 281 20.31 16.02 16.69
C SER A 281 19.72 14.65 16.98
N ARG A 282 18.53 14.64 17.59
CA ARG A 282 17.79 13.41 17.84
C ARG A 282 17.46 12.82 16.48
N ARG A 283 18.27 11.84 16.06
CA ARG A 283 18.07 11.09 14.82
C ARG A 283 16.66 10.49 14.84
N SER A 284 15.87 10.82 13.83
CA SER A 284 14.49 10.38 13.71
C SER A 284 14.09 10.27 12.24
N PHE A 285 13.01 9.52 12.01
CA PHE A 285 12.29 9.43 10.76
C PHE A 285 11.13 10.44 10.80
N PRO A 286 11.23 11.59 10.14
CA PRO A 286 10.13 12.56 10.06
C PRO A 286 9.04 12.05 9.11
N PHE A 287 7.78 12.25 9.49
CA PHE A 287 6.61 11.87 8.69
C PHE A 287 5.71 13.07 8.43
N ARG A 288 5.21 13.17 7.20
CA ARG A 288 4.17 14.13 6.82
C ARG A 288 2.84 13.62 7.38
N ALA A 289 2.52 14.03 8.60
CA ALA A 289 1.32 13.60 9.29
C ALA A 289 0.75 14.67 10.22
N THR A 290 -0.57 14.82 10.30
CA THR A 290 -1.24 15.74 11.23
C THR A 290 -2.35 15.00 11.97
N THR A 291 -2.68 15.41 13.20
CA THR A 291 -3.63 14.70 14.06
C THR A 291 -4.78 15.61 14.49
N PHE A 292 -5.99 15.09 14.36
CA PHE A 292 -7.27 15.73 14.65
C PHE A 292 -8.01 14.91 15.72
N GLY A 293 -7.70 15.16 16.99
CA GLY A 293 -8.14 14.32 18.11
C GLY A 293 -7.49 12.93 18.04
N ASN A 294 -8.30 11.89 17.83
CA ASN A 294 -7.88 10.49 17.70
C ASN A 294 -7.67 10.05 16.23
N VAL A 295 -7.81 10.95 15.26
CA VAL A 295 -7.62 10.63 13.84
C VAL A 295 -6.35 11.30 13.31
N THR A 296 -5.38 10.49 12.88
CA THR A 296 -4.14 10.97 12.25
C THR A 296 -4.25 10.84 10.73
N ILE A 297 -3.89 11.89 10.00
CA ILE A 297 -3.82 11.89 8.54
C ILE A 297 -2.35 11.90 8.16
N ALA A 298 -1.95 11.05 7.22
CA ALA A 298 -0.55 10.91 6.85
C ALA A 298 -0.35 10.58 5.36
N LEU A 299 0.82 10.97 4.85
CA LEU A 299 1.36 10.52 3.57
C LEU A 299 2.44 9.48 3.86
N ALA A 300 2.32 8.29 3.27
CA ALA A 300 3.36 7.28 3.41
C ALA A 300 4.68 7.80 2.78
N PRO A 301 5.85 7.53 3.40
CA PRO A 301 7.15 7.83 2.78
C PRO A 301 7.34 7.09 1.46
N ASP A 302 8.28 7.54 0.64
CA ASP A 302 8.62 6.83 -0.59
C ASP A 302 9.09 5.42 -0.29
N ARG A 303 8.62 4.45 -1.10
CA ARG A 303 9.11 3.06 -0.97
C ARG A 303 10.54 2.88 -1.46
N GLY A 304 11.04 3.80 -2.29
CA GLY A 304 12.35 3.76 -2.94
C GLY A 304 12.99 5.15 -2.99
N ARG A 305 13.97 5.38 -3.86
CA ARG A 305 14.62 6.68 -3.98
C ARG A 305 13.70 7.69 -4.65
N SER A 306 13.58 8.89 -4.07
CA SER A 306 12.80 9.96 -4.69
C SER A 306 13.35 10.40 -6.06
N ALA A 307 14.66 10.24 -6.31
CA ALA A 307 15.27 10.56 -7.60
C ALA A 307 14.88 9.57 -8.72
N ASP A 308 14.69 8.29 -8.37
CA ASP A 308 14.38 7.21 -9.32
C ASP A 308 12.96 6.65 -9.09
N ARG A 309 12.07 7.50 -8.54
CA ARG A 309 10.79 7.11 -7.94
C ARG A 309 9.96 6.21 -8.86
N ARG A 310 9.88 6.53 -10.16
CA ARG A 310 9.11 5.73 -11.13
C ARG A 310 9.69 4.32 -11.30
N ALA A 311 11.00 4.20 -11.45
CA ALA A 311 11.65 2.90 -11.65
C ALA A 311 11.56 2.06 -10.37
N ASP A 312 11.96 2.65 -9.24
CA ASP A 312 11.96 1.99 -7.95
C ASP A 312 10.55 1.58 -7.53
N TYR A 313 9.49 2.35 -7.85
CA TYR A 313 8.10 1.97 -7.53
C TYR A 313 7.61 0.75 -8.31
N HIS A 314 8.13 0.51 -9.51
CA HIS A 314 7.72 -0.60 -10.37
C HIS A 314 8.61 -1.85 -10.25
N ASP A 315 9.69 -1.81 -9.45
CA ASP A 315 10.54 -2.97 -9.20
C ASP A 315 9.90 -3.94 -8.17
N PRO A 316 9.41 -5.12 -8.57
CA PRO A 316 8.70 -6.03 -7.68
C PRO A 316 9.60 -6.71 -6.65
N THR A 317 10.93 -6.56 -6.77
CA THR A 317 11.92 -7.22 -5.92
C THR A 317 12.59 -6.28 -4.92
N LEU A 318 12.65 -4.99 -5.24
CA LEU A 318 13.32 -3.98 -4.41
C LEU A 318 12.59 -3.76 -3.08
N PRO A 319 13.19 -4.13 -1.93
CA PRO A 319 12.61 -3.91 -0.59
C PRO A 319 12.27 -2.43 -0.34
N PRO A 320 11.27 -2.13 0.51
CA PRO A 320 11.04 -0.76 0.92
C PRO A 320 12.22 -0.21 1.74
N ARG A 321 12.38 1.10 1.74
CA ARG A 321 13.34 1.82 2.59
C ARG A 321 13.05 1.66 4.08
N HIS A 322 14.03 1.95 4.95
CA HIS A 322 13.81 1.93 6.39
C HIS A 322 12.71 2.91 6.80
N ALA A 323 12.62 4.07 6.12
CA ALA A 323 11.59 5.07 6.36
C ALA A 323 10.16 4.51 6.28
N LEU A 324 9.85 3.66 5.30
CA LEU A 324 8.50 3.11 5.14
C LEU A 324 8.21 2.02 6.19
N ILE A 325 9.21 1.24 6.60
CA ILE A 325 9.08 0.30 7.73
C ILE A 325 8.87 1.07 9.03
N ALA A 326 9.65 2.13 9.26
CA ALA A 326 9.52 3.01 10.41
C ALA A 326 8.13 3.63 10.48
N PHE A 327 7.56 4.04 9.34
CA PHE A 327 6.20 4.55 9.26
C PHE A 327 5.17 3.52 9.72
N GLY A 328 5.24 2.28 9.23
CA GLY A 328 4.36 1.20 9.68
C GLY A 328 4.48 0.91 11.18
N LEU A 329 5.72 0.85 11.70
CA LEU A 329 5.98 0.66 13.13
C LEU A 329 5.46 1.83 13.97
N TRP A 330 5.61 3.06 13.50
CA TRP A 330 5.10 4.25 14.15
C TRP A 330 3.57 4.24 14.26
N LEU A 331 2.86 3.93 13.17
CA LEU A 331 1.40 3.79 13.19
C LEU A 331 0.96 2.73 14.20
N ARG A 332 1.58 1.55 14.17
CA ARG A 332 1.17 0.40 15.01
C ARG A 332 1.56 0.52 16.48
N LYS A 333 2.79 0.96 16.76
CA LYS A 333 3.40 0.87 18.09
C LYS A 333 3.52 2.21 18.81
N SER A 334 3.73 3.30 18.07
CA SER A 334 3.80 4.64 18.69
C SER A 334 2.43 5.29 18.80
N LEU A 335 1.67 5.36 17.69
CA LEU A 335 0.30 5.87 17.73
C LEU A 335 -0.68 4.85 18.32
N GLY A 336 -0.45 3.56 18.04
CA GLY A 336 -1.31 2.49 18.53
C GLY A 336 -2.68 2.47 17.84
N VAL A 337 -2.74 2.83 16.56
CA VAL A 337 -4.00 2.95 15.81
C VAL A 337 -4.79 1.64 15.82
N HIS A 338 -6.11 1.75 15.82
CA HIS A 338 -7.02 0.61 15.79
C HIS A 338 -7.35 0.17 14.37
N ALA A 339 -7.25 1.07 13.38
CA ALA A 339 -7.47 0.77 11.97
C ALA A 339 -6.78 1.79 11.05
N LEU A 340 -6.55 1.36 9.81
CA LEU A 340 -6.12 2.21 8.70
C LEU A 340 -7.30 2.47 7.76
N VAL A 341 -7.39 3.70 7.25
CA VAL A 341 -8.27 4.08 6.15
C VAL A 341 -7.39 4.53 5.00
N HIS A 342 -7.28 3.73 3.95
CA HIS A 342 -6.54 4.14 2.76
C HIS A 342 -7.48 4.82 1.78
N VAL A 343 -7.23 6.06 1.37
CA VAL A 343 -8.19 6.82 0.55
C VAL A 343 -7.69 6.97 -0.88
N GLY A 344 -8.42 6.39 -1.84
CA GLY A 344 -8.11 6.53 -3.27
C GLY A 344 -7.21 5.43 -3.84
N ALA A 345 -7.34 5.17 -5.14
CA ALA A 345 -6.58 4.15 -5.85
C ALA A 345 -5.05 4.40 -5.81
N HIS A 346 -4.27 3.33 -5.94
CA HIS A 346 -2.79 3.31 -5.92
C HIS A 346 -2.14 3.50 -4.55
N GLY A 347 -2.56 2.71 -3.56
CA GLY A 347 -1.81 2.59 -2.33
C GLY A 347 -0.40 2.04 -2.58
N THR A 348 0.52 2.26 -1.65
CA THR A 348 1.87 1.70 -1.76
C THR A 348 1.97 0.34 -1.07
N LEU A 349 1.18 0.11 -0.03
CA LEU A 349 1.33 -1.00 0.90
C LEU A 349 1.03 -2.37 0.25
N GLU A 350 -0.03 -2.45 -0.55
CA GLU A 350 -0.45 -3.67 -1.25
C GLU A 350 0.47 -4.04 -2.42
N TRP A 351 1.37 -3.15 -2.84
CA TRP A 351 2.33 -3.38 -3.92
C TRP A 351 3.75 -3.64 -3.44
N LEU A 352 3.99 -3.60 -2.12
CA LEU A 352 5.32 -3.90 -1.59
C LEU A 352 5.77 -5.32 -1.94
N PRO A 353 7.10 -5.59 -2.03
CA PRO A 353 7.62 -6.90 -2.41
C PRO A 353 7.16 -8.04 -1.49
N GLY A 354 6.96 -9.21 -2.08
CA GLY A 354 6.52 -10.42 -1.39
C GLY A 354 5.57 -11.23 -2.26
N LYS A 355 4.98 -12.28 -1.68
CA LYS A 355 4.07 -13.18 -2.39
C LYS A 355 2.84 -12.43 -2.93
N THR A 356 2.24 -12.93 -4.01
CA THR A 356 1.05 -12.31 -4.60
C THR A 356 -0.22 -12.54 -3.76
N VAL A 357 -0.28 -13.66 -3.04
CA VAL A 357 -1.34 -14.04 -2.10
C VAL A 357 -0.77 -15.03 -1.09
N ALA A 358 -1.48 -15.29 0.01
CA ALA A 358 -1.01 -16.17 1.09
C ALA A 358 0.40 -15.76 1.54
N LEU A 359 0.50 -14.51 2.02
CA LEU A 359 1.76 -13.90 2.42
C LEU A 359 2.48 -14.72 3.49
N SER A 360 3.80 -14.58 3.51
CA SER A 360 4.66 -15.03 4.60
C SER A 360 5.10 -13.86 5.48
N GLU A 361 5.75 -14.14 6.61
CA GLU A 361 6.26 -13.13 7.56
C GLU A 361 7.26 -12.20 6.89
N ASN A 362 7.99 -12.71 5.89
CA ASN A 362 8.97 -11.95 5.13
C ASN A 362 8.36 -11.06 4.03
N CYS A 363 7.03 -11.02 3.88
CA CYS A 363 6.36 -10.18 2.89
C CYS A 363 6.17 -8.76 3.44
N PHE A 364 6.67 -7.76 2.72
CA PHE A 364 6.64 -6.37 3.19
C PHE A 364 5.24 -5.75 3.38
N PRO A 365 4.18 -6.13 2.63
CA PRO A 365 2.82 -5.69 2.96
C PRO A 365 2.42 -6.06 4.39
N GLU A 366 2.79 -7.27 4.84
CA GLU A 366 2.52 -7.77 6.20
C GLU A 366 3.44 -7.12 7.24
N ILE A 367 4.73 -6.94 6.92
CA ILE A 367 5.68 -6.27 7.81
C ILE A 367 5.28 -4.83 8.10
N VAL A 368 4.81 -4.07 7.10
CA VAL A 368 4.47 -2.65 7.24
C VAL A 368 3.05 -2.44 7.76
N THR A 369 2.07 -3.25 7.33
CA THR A 369 0.66 -3.11 7.75
C THR A 369 0.36 -3.86 9.05
N GLY A 370 0.97 -5.02 9.25
CA GLY A 370 0.75 -5.90 10.38
C GLY A 370 -0.67 -6.48 10.39
N ALA A 371 -1.24 -6.57 11.58
CA ALA A 371 -2.58 -7.08 11.81
C ALA A 371 -3.69 -6.03 11.69
N LEU A 372 -3.35 -4.76 11.37
CA LEU A 372 -4.32 -3.68 11.38
C LEU A 372 -5.49 -3.94 10.43
N PRO A 373 -6.75 -3.73 10.86
CA PRO A 373 -7.89 -3.60 9.97
C PRO A 373 -7.64 -2.49 8.96
N VAL A 374 -7.82 -2.78 7.67
CA VAL A 374 -7.70 -1.80 6.59
C VAL A 374 -9.07 -1.60 5.94
N VAL A 375 -9.60 -0.38 6.03
CA VAL A 375 -10.78 0.06 5.28
C VAL A 375 -10.29 0.86 4.08
N TYR A 376 -10.82 0.58 2.90
CA TYR A 376 -10.29 1.16 1.66
C TYR A 376 -11.41 1.63 0.72
N PRO A 377 -11.83 2.91 0.77
CA PRO A 377 -12.63 3.51 -0.29
C PRO A 377 -11.95 3.38 -1.66
N PHE A 378 -12.59 2.66 -2.58
CA PHE A 378 -12.00 2.23 -3.85
C PHE A 378 -12.96 2.45 -5.02
N ILE A 379 -12.43 2.85 -6.18
CA ILE A 379 -13.25 3.12 -7.37
C ILE A 379 -13.84 1.83 -7.95
N VAL A 380 -15.15 1.80 -8.20
CA VAL A 380 -15.86 0.59 -8.66
C VAL A 380 -15.40 0.09 -10.03
N SER A 381 -14.82 0.96 -10.87
CA SER A 381 -14.32 0.61 -12.20
C SER A 381 -12.95 -0.05 -12.20
N ASN A 382 -12.27 -0.16 -11.05
CA ASN A 382 -10.94 -0.78 -10.95
C ASN A 382 -10.91 -2.00 -10.00
N PRO A 383 -11.64 -3.08 -10.33
CA PRO A 383 -11.70 -4.27 -9.48
C PRO A 383 -10.36 -5.03 -9.41
N GLY A 384 -9.48 -4.87 -10.41
CA GLY A 384 -8.18 -5.54 -10.46
C GLY A 384 -7.25 -5.09 -9.33
N GLU A 385 -7.09 -3.78 -9.15
CA GLU A 385 -6.28 -3.26 -8.04
C GLU A 385 -6.96 -3.45 -6.69
N ALA A 386 -8.30 -3.35 -6.63
CA ALA A 386 -9.05 -3.65 -5.41
C ALA A 386 -8.81 -5.10 -4.93
N ALA A 387 -8.73 -6.06 -5.85
CA ALA A 387 -8.39 -7.44 -5.52
C ALA A 387 -6.96 -7.56 -4.93
N GLN A 388 -6.00 -6.78 -5.41
CA GLN A 388 -4.64 -6.76 -4.83
C GLN A 388 -4.68 -6.29 -3.37
N ALA A 389 -5.40 -5.21 -3.08
CA ALA A 389 -5.56 -4.71 -1.72
C ALA A 389 -6.24 -5.74 -0.79
N LYS A 390 -7.33 -6.37 -1.25
CA LYS A 390 -8.01 -7.45 -0.51
C LYS A 390 -7.07 -8.60 -0.18
N ARG A 391 -6.23 -9.00 -1.14
CA ARG A 391 -5.41 -10.23 -1.04
C ARG A 391 -4.08 -10.05 -0.31
N ARG A 392 -3.55 -8.83 -0.25
CA ARG A 392 -2.20 -8.56 0.30
C ARG A 392 -2.21 -7.73 1.58
N ILE A 393 -3.26 -6.95 1.83
CA ILE A 393 -3.39 -6.17 3.07
C ILE A 393 -4.76 -6.37 3.75
N ALA A 394 -5.50 -7.41 3.35
CA ALA A 394 -6.82 -7.76 3.90
C ALA A 394 -7.82 -6.59 3.90
N ALA A 395 -7.74 -5.73 2.89
CA ALA A 395 -8.57 -4.53 2.81
C ALA A 395 -10.06 -4.86 2.67
N VAL A 396 -10.88 -4.18 3.46
CA VAL A 396 -12.33 -4.07 3.25
C VAL A 396 -12.57 -2.91 2.29
N THR A 397 -12.80 -3.25 1.02
CA THR A 397 -12.96 -2.24 -0.04
C THR A 397 -14.39 -1.70 -0.08
N LEU A 398 -14.56 -0.39 0.10
CA LEU A 398 -15.85 0.30 0.00
C LEU A 398 -15.95 0.98 -1.37
N GLY A 399 -16.85 0.53 -2.23
CA GLY A 399 -16.97 1.05 -3.60
C GLY A 399 -17.45 2.50 -3.64
N HIS A 400 -16.74 3.37 -4.36
CA HIS A 400 -17.22 4.70 -4.73
C HIS A 400 -17.40 4.84 -6.25
N LEU A 401 -18.32 5.72 -6.66
CA LEU A 401 -18.64 5.96 -8.06
C LEU A 401 -17.49 6.67 -8.79
N PRO A 402 -17.34 6.46 -10.12
CA PRO A 402 -16.50 7.31 -10.94
C PRO A 402 -17.09 8.73 -11.02
N PRO A 403 -16.27 9.74 -11.40
CA PRO A 403 -16.78 11.08 -11.65
C PRO A 403 -17.91 11.09 -12.69
N PRO A 404 -18.87 12.01 -12.59
CA PRO A 404 -19.90 12.17 -13.59
C PRO A 404 -19.25 12.48 -14.95
N LEU A 405 -19.64 11.72 -15.97
CA LEU A 405 -19.14 11.90 -17.33
C LEU A 405 -20.03 12.91 -18.07
N THR A 406 -19.40 13.80 -18.83
CA THR A 406 -20.07 14.68 -19.79
C THR A 406 -19.47 14.47 -21.17
N GLY A 407 -20.23 14.78 -22.23
CA GLY A 407 -19.66 14.86 -23.57
C GLY A 407 -18.51 15.87 -23.58
N ALA A 408 -17.41 15.52 -24.24
CA ALA A 408 -16.23 16.38 -24.31
C ALA A 408 -16.52 17.73 -25.00
N GLY A 409 -17.61 17.80 -25.78
CA GLY A 409 -17.87 18.90 -26.69
C GLY A 409 -16.81 18.94 -27.80
N LEU A 410 -16.89 19.96 -28.62
CA LEU A 410 -15.82 20.29 -29.56
C LEU A 410 -15.25 21.64 -29.17
N ASP A 411 -13.94 21.80 -29.30
CA ASP A 411 -13.36 23.13 -29.26
C ASP A 411 -13.74 23.93 -30.52
N GLU A 412 -13.43 25.23 -30.53
CA GLU A 412 -13.82 26.11 -31.64
C GLU A 412 -13.25 25.67 -33.00
N ASN A 413 -12.04 25.12 -33.02
CA ASN A 413 -11.39 24.64 -34.24
C ASN A 413 -12.02 23.34 -34.72
N GLN A 414 -12.35 22.44 -33.79
CA GLN A 414 -13.05 21.19 -34.07
C GLN A 414 -14.47 21.45 -34.57
N HIS A 415 -15.19 22.41 -34.01
CA HIS A 415 -16.48 22.86 -34.55
C HIS A 415 -16.37 23.51 -35.93
N LYS A 416 -15.26 24.18 -36.22
CA LYS A 416 -15.01 24.71 -37.57
C LYS A 416 -14.72 23.57 -38.56
N LEU A 417 -13.95 22.57 -38.16
CA LEU A 417 -13.67 21.40 -38.97
C LEU A 417 -14.93 20.58 -39.24
N GLU A 418 -15.75 20.35 -38.21
CA GLU A 418 -17.05 19.67 -38.33
C GLU A 418 -17.94 20.37 -39.36
N ARG A 419 -18.09 21.70 -39.27
CA ARG A 419 -18.82 22.49 -40.27
C ARG A 419 -18.27 22.35 -41.68
N LEU A 420 -16.93 22.38 -41.84
CA LEU A 420 -16.30 22.22 -43.15
C LEU A 420 -16.51 20.82 -43.74
N VAL A 421 -16.53 19.77 -42.91
CA VAL A 421 -16.84 18.40 -43.33
C VAL A 421 -18.30 18.29 -43.74
N ASP A 422 -19.22 18.90 -42.99
CA ASP A 422 -20.65 18.93 -43.32
C ASP A 422 -20.90 19.68 -44.64
N GLU A 423 -20.24 20.82 -44.84
CA GLU A 423 -20.29 21.59 -46.10
C GLU A 423 -19.76 20.79 -47.28
N TYR A 424 -18.64 20.06 -47.11
CA TYR A 424 -18.09 19.18 -48.16
C TYR A 424 -19.02 18.01 -48.48
N ALA A 425 -19.66 17.40 -47.49
CA ALA A 425 -20.56 16.27 -47.70
C ALA A 425 -21.88 16.65 -48.40
N GLN A 426 -22.26 17.93 -48.33
CA GLN A 426 -23.44 18.48 -49.01
C GLN A 426 -23.18 18.99 -50.43
N ALA A 427 -21.91 19.18 -50.80
CA ALA A 427 -21.46 19.64 -52.12
C ALA A 427 -21.30 18.46 -53.10
#